data_AF-A0A7X8XE24-F1
#
_entry.id   AF-A0A7X8XE24-F1
#
_cell.length_a   1.000
_cell.length_b   1.000
_cell.length_c   1.000
_cell.angle_alpha   90.00
_cell.angle_beta   90.00
_cell.angle_gamma   90.00
#
_symmetry.space_group_name_H-M   'P 1'
#
loop_
_entity.id
_entity.type
_entity.pdbx_description
1 polymer ?
#
loop_
_entity_poly.entity_id
_entity_poly.type
_entity_poly.pdbx_seq_one_letter_code
_entity_poly.pdbx_strand_id
1 'polypeptide(L)'
;MKSQFKLIKPAIVPVLDPAFRPPVLANRAFLAEVEASGAGVPFMVAVERDHGRVSRFDTKVFDPRHPRAAANYFYVERLLKFLLWQFGGWKVTIHGPAELVRYLQACYCD
;
A
#
# COMPACT_ATOMS: atom_id res chain seq x y z
N MET A 1 26.25 -0.93 16.55
CA MET A 1 24.89 -1.32 17.00
C MET A 1 24.77 -2.78 17.42
N LYS A 2 25.08 -3.79 16.58
CA LYS A 2 24.88 -5.22 16.95
C LYS A 2 25.72 -5.71 18.15
N SER A 3 26.89 -5.12 18.43
CA SER A 3 27.73 -5.50 19.57
C SER A 3 27.33 -4.84 20.89
N GLN A 4 26.70 -3.66 20.84
CA GLN A 4 26.28 -2.91 22.02
C GLN A 4 24.85 -3.28 22.46
N PHE A 5 23.99 -3.67 21.53
CA PHE A 5 22.62 -4.10 21.81
C PHE A 5 22.48 -5.61 21.56
N LYS A 6 22.62 -6.39 22.64
CA LYS A 6 22.59 -7.86 22.58
C LYS A 6 21.14 -8.35 22.40
N LEU A 7 20.84 -8.90 21.23
CA LEU A 7 19.56 -9.56 20.96
C LEU A 7 19.57 -10.97 21.58
N ILE A 8 18.75 -11.18 22.60
CA ILE A 8 18.65 -12.46 23.30
C ILE A 8 17.65 -13.37 22.58
N LYS A 9 18.06 -14.61 22.28
CA LYS A 9 17.15 -15.61 21.69
C LYS A 9 16.08 -15.99 22.73
N PRO A 10 14.79 -16.01 22.37
CA PRO A 10 13.75 -16.42 23.30
C PRO A 10 13.87 -17.91 23.64
N ALA A 11 13.44 -18.30 24.84
CA ALA A 11 13.42 -19.70 25.27
C ALA A 11 12.52 -20.57 24.38
N ILE A 12 11.42 -19.99 23.88
CA ILE A 12 10.50 -20.62 22.94
C ILE A 12 10.55 -19.82 21.66
N VAL A 13 10.97 -20.47 20.57
CA VAL A 13 10.95 -19.86 19.23
C VAL A 13 9.55 -20.07 18.67
N PRO A 14 8.77 -19.01 18.39
CA PRO A 14 7.46 -19.16 17.79
C PRO A 14 7.61 -19.77 16.39
N VAL A 15 6.81 -20.80 16.10
CA VAL A 15 6.68 -21.34 14.75
C VAL A 15 5.75 -20.44 13.94
N LEU A 16 6.09 -20.25 12.66
CA LEU A 16 5.25 -19.49 11.75
C LEU A 16 4.11 -20.38 11.24
N ASP A 17 2.94 -19.81 11.06
CA ASP A 17 1.82 -20.51 10.42
C ASP A 17 2.23 -20.96 8.99
N PRO A 18 2.07 -22.24 8.59
CA PRO A 18 2.42 -22.72 7.26
C PRO A 18 1.70 -21.98 6.11
N ALA A 19 0.50 -21.47 6.37
CA ALA A 19 -0.29 -20.68 5.43
C ALA A 19 0.05 -19.19 5.46
N PHE A 20 0.94 -18.74 6.34
CA PHE A 20 1.33 -17.32 6.41
C PHE A 20 1.85 -16.83 5.06
N ARG A 21 1.30 -15.70 4.60
CA ARG A 21 1.75 -14.99 3.41
C ARG A 21 2.01 -13.53 3.79
N PRO A 22 3.29 -13.08 3.82
CA PRO A 22 3.60 -11.68 4.09
C PRO A 22 2.94 -10.77 3.04
N PRO A 23 2.17 -9.74 3.43
CA PRO A 23 1.51 -8.82 2.49
C PRO A 23 2.48 -8.13 1.52
N VAL A 24 3.73 -7.91 1.94
CA VAL A 24 4.77 -7.32 1.09
C VAL A 24 5.07 -8.17 -0.16
N LEU A 25 4.93 -9.50 -0.08
CA LEU A 25 5.14 -10.36 -1.25
C LEU A 25 4.01 -10.19 -2.26
N ALA A 26 2.76 -10.08 -1.80
CA ALA A 26 1.62 -9.82 -2.67
C ALA A 26 1.71 -8.44 -3.34
N ASN A 27 2.11 -7.40 -2.58
CA ASN A 27 2.33 -6.05 -3.13
C ASN A 27 3.40 -6.06 -4.24
N ARG A 28 4.55 -6.70 -3.98
CA ARG A 28 5.63 -6.83 -4.99
C ARG A 28 5.18 -7.61 -6.23
N ALA A 29 4.44 -8.70 -6.04
CA ALA A 29 3.92 -9.50 -7.15
C ALA A 29 2.92 -8.69 -8.00
N PHE A 30 1.98 -7.97 -7.37
CA PHE A 30 1.06 -7.08 -8.06
C PHE A 30 1.80 -6.03 -8.91
N LEU A 31 2.79 -5.36 -8.35
CA LEU A 31 3.57 -4.37 -9.09
C LEU A 31 4.36 -4.99 -10.25
N ALA A 32 4.94 -6.17 -10.06
CA ALA A 32 5.62 -6.88 -11.12
C ALA A 32 4.66 -7.25 -12.27
N GLU A 33 3.43 -7.67 -11.98
CA GLU A 33 2.40 -7.92 -13.00
C GLU A 33 2.00 -6.62 -13.73
N VAL A 34 1.84 -5.51 -13.01
CA VAL A 34 1.55 -4.20 -13.62
C VAL A 34 2.65 -3.79 -14.59
N GLU A 35 3.92 -3.88 -14.19
CA GLU A 35 5.05 -3.55 -15.07
C GLU A 35 5.14 -4.49 -16.26
N ALA A 36 5.02 -5.80 -16.05
CA ALA A 36 5.08 -6.80 -17.12
C ALA A 36 3.95 -6.65 -18.14
N SER A 37 2.79 -6.12 -17.73
CA SER A 37 1.68 -5.86 -18.65
C SER A 37 1.95 -4.74 -19.65
N GLY A 38 2.90 -3.84 -19.37
CA GLY A 38 3.10 -2.60 -20.14
C GLY A 38 1.92 -1.61 -20.08
N ALA A 39 0.86 -1.93 -19.32
CA ALA A 39 -0.37 -1.16 -19.20
C ALA A 39 -0.50 -0.49 -17.82
N GLY A 40 0.63 -0.22 -17.16
CA GLY A 40 0.66 0.45 -15.86
C GLY A 40 0.39 1.96 -16.00
N VAL A 41 -0.56 2.47 -15.21
CA VAL A 41 -0.85 3.90 -15.09
C VAL A 41 -0.45 4.43 -13.72
N PRO A 42 -0.05 5.72 -13.61
CA PRO A 42 0.39 6.27 -12.34
C PRO A 42 -0.74 6.37 -11.30
N PHE A 43 -0.39 6.13 -10.04
CA PHE A 43 -1.26 6.36 -8.88
C PHE A 43 -0.44 6.97 -7.75
N MET A 44 -0.89 8.09 -7.18
CA MET A 44 -0.21 8.77 -6.08
C MET A 44 -1.16 9.03 -4.92
N VAL A 45 -0.60 8.97 -3.71
CA VAL A 45 -1.27 9.32 -2.47
C VAL A 45 -0.44 10.36 -1.74
N ALA A 46 -1.05 11.47 -1.37
CA ALA A 46 -0.47 12.46 -0.47
C ALA A 46 -1.28 12.52 0.81
N VAL A 47 -0.61 12.32 1.95
CA VAL A 47 -1.21 12.38 3.29
C VAL A 47 -0.71 13.64 3.99
N GLU A 48 -1.65 14.54 4.30
CA GLU A 48 -1.41 15.76 5.07
C GLU A 48 -1.51 15.49 6.57
N ARG A 49 -0.58 16.09 7.30
CA ARG A 49 -0.36 15.92 8.73
C ARG A 49 -0.37 17.27 9.44
N ASP A 50 -0.06 17.22 10.73
CA ASP A 50 0.15 18.39 11.57
C ASP A 50 1.28 19.29 11.01
N HIS A 51 1.11 20.60 11.24
CA HIS A 51 2.05 21.65 10.83
C HIS A 51 2.36 21.68 9.33
N GLY A 52 1.37 21.36 8.47
CA GLY A 52 1.50 21.45 7.02
C GLY A 52 2.46 20.41 6.41
N ARG A 53 2.85 19.38 7.17
CA ARG A 53 3.69 18.31 6.64
C ARG A 53 2.88 17.41 5.72
N VAL A 54 3.44 17.08 4.56
CA VAL A 54 2.82 16.19 3.57
C VAL A 54 3.76 15.03 3.27
N SER A 55 3.27 13.80 3.40
CA SER A 55 3.97 12.59 2.97
C SER A 55 3.37 12.09 1.67
N ARG A 56 4.19 11.94 0.62
CA ARG A 56 3.77 11.49 -0.70
C ARG A 56 4.28 10.07 -0.98
N PHE A 57 3.41 9.24 -1.55
CA PHE A 57 3.72 7.89 -1.98
C PHE A 57 3.27 7.70 -3.43
N ASP A 58 4.20 7.26 -4.28
CA ASP A 58 4.01 7.09 -5.72
C ASP A 58 4.05 5.61 -6.06
N THR A 59 3.10 5.17 -6.89
CA THR A 59 3.01 3.79 -7.36
C THR A 59 2.34 3.73 -8.74
N LYS A 60 2.07 2.52 -9.22
CA LYS A 60 1.31 2.26 -10.43
C LYS A 60 0.21 1.25 -10.17
N VAL A 61 -0.81 1.29 -11.01
CA VAL A 61 -1.94 0.36 -11.06
C VAL A 61 -2.18 -0.05 -12.50
N PHE A 62 -2.95 -1.11 -12.76
CA PHE A 62 -3.35 -1.43 -14.13
C PHE A 62 -4.22 -0.32 -14.73
N ASP A 63 -4.10 -0.05 -16.03
CA ASP A 63 -5.08 0.71 -16.80
C ASP A 63 -6.49 0.12 -16.56
N PRO A 64 -7.53 0.95 -16.36
CA PRO A 64 -8.90 0.49 -16.11
C PRO A 64 -9.45 -0.52 -17.12
N ARG A 65 -8.95 -0.49 -18.37
CA ARG A 65 -9.39 -1.40 -19.45
C ARG A 65 -8.69 -2.76 -19.40
N HIS A 66 -7.66 -2.92 -18.57
CA HIS A 66 -6.90 -4.16 -18.48
C HIS A 66 -7.72 -5.27 -17.78
N PRO A 67 -7.67 -6.54 -18.22
CA PRO A 67 -8.45 -7.63 -17.61
C PRO A 67 -8.19 -7.85 -16.11
N ARG A 68 -7.02 -7.44 -15.61
CA ARG A 68 -6.63 -7.53 -14.19
C ARG A 68 -6.97 -6.27 -13.37
N ALA A 69 -7.61 -5.24 -13.95
CA ALA A 69 -7.86 -3.96 -13.29
C ALA A 69 -8.67 -4.08 -11.98
N ALA A 70 -9.49 -5.12 -11.82
CA ALA A 70 -10.19 -5.40 -10.58
C ALA A 70 -9.26 -5.58 -9.36
N ALA A 71 -8.00 -6.02 -9.57
CA ALA A 71 -7.03 -6.14 -8.49
C ALA A 71 -6.61 -4.77 -7.91
N ASN A 72 -6.75 -3.69 -8.69
CA ASN A 72 -6.41 -2.34 -8.26
C ASN A 72 -7.17 -1.94 -6.99
N TYR A 73 -8.45 -2.28 -6.89
CA TYR A 73 -9.33 -1.85 -5.78
C TYR A 73 -8.78 -2.31 -4.43
N PHE A 74 -8.52 -3.61 -4.29
CA PHE A 74 -7.93 -4.15 -3.06
C PHE A 74 -6.53 -3.58 -2.81
N TYR A 75 -5.72 -3.45 -3.87
CA TYR A 75 -4.37 -2.91 -3.77
C TYR A 75 -4.35 -1.48 -3.21
N VAL A 76 -5.12 -0.57 -3.81
CA VAL A 76 -5.10 0.86 -3.44
C VAL A 76 -5.73 1.12 -2.07
N GLU A 77 -6.77 0.38 -1.68
CA GLU A 77 -7.37 0.53 -0.35
C GLU A 77 -6.43 -0.01 0.73
N ARG A 78 -5.82 -1.17 0.54
CA ARG A 78 -4.82 -1.68 1.47
C ARG A 78 -3.63 -0.73 1.57
N LEU A 79 -3.14 -0.23 0.43
CA LEU A 79 -2.05 0.74 0.40
C LEU A 79 -2.41 1.99 1.21
N LEU A 80 -3.57 2.60 0.95
CA LEU A 80 -4.00 3.80 1.67
C LEU A 80 -4.10 3.55 3.18
N LYS A 81 -4.70 2.42 3.58
CA LYS A 81 -4.77 2.01 5.00
C LYS A 81 -3.39 1.93 5.65
N PHE A 82 -2.42 1.30 4.98
CA PHE A 82 -1.06 1.19 5.50
C PHE A 82 -0.35 2.54 5.58
N LEU A 83 -0.55 3.44 4.60
CA LEU A 83 0.02 4.79 4.65
C LEU A 83 -0.58 5.61 5.79
N LEU A 84 -1.89 5.49 6.03
CA LEU A 84 -2.56 6.12 7.17
C LEU A 84 -2.07 5.57 8.52
N TRP A 85 -1.78 4.27 8.62
CA TRP A 85 -1.19 3.70 9.84
C TRP A 85 0.28 4.08 10.04
N GLN A 86 1.06 4.14 8.97
CA GLN A 86 2.49 4.45 9.04
C GLN A 86 2.72 5.93 9.32
N PHE A 87 2.05 6.80 8.57
CA PHE A 87 2.18 8.23 8.76
C PHE A 87 1.26 8.68 9.91
N GLY A 88 -0.01 8.33 9.86
CA GLY A 88 -1.04 9.15 10.48
C GLY A 88 -1.29 10.40 9.63
N GLY A 89 -2.45 11.01 9.78
CA GLY A 89 -2.86 12.16 8.98
C GLY A 89 -4.37 12.34 9.01
N TRP A 90 -4.83 13.48 8.50
CA TRP A 90 -6.25 13.85 8.55
C TRP A 90 -6.85 14.14 7.18
N LYS A 91 -6.02 14.43 6.17
CA LYS A 91 -6.47 14.66 4.81
C LYS A 91 -5.61 13.88 3.82
N VAL A 92 -6.29 13.26 2.87
CA VAL A 92 -5.69 12.45 1.81
C VAL A 92 -6.04 13.08 0.46
N THR A 93 -5.02 13.33 -0.35
CA THR A 93 -5.18 13.73 -1.75
C THR A 93 -4.71 12.57 -2.63
N ILE A 94 -5.52 12.20 -3.62
CA ILE A 94 -5.23 11.05 -4.50
C ILE A 94 -5.19 11.52 -5.95
N HIS A 95 -4.18 11.04 -6.69
CA HIS A 95 -4.11 11.17 -8.14
C HIS A 95 -4.11 9.76 -8.76
N GLY A 96 -5.01 9.51 -9.71
CA GLY A 96 -5.12 8.22 -10.39
C GLY A 96 -6.45 8.06 -11.11
N PRO A 97 -6.78 6.85 -11.61
CA PRO A 97 -8.05 6.57 -12.28
C PRO A 97 -9.26 6.98 -11.43
N ALA A 98 -10.20 7.71 -12.03
CA ALA A 98 -11.31 8.35 -11.32
C ALA A 98 -12.21 7.34 -10.57
N GLU A 99 -12.36 6.13 -11.09
CA GLU A 99 -13.10 5.06 -10.42
C GLU A 99 -12.46 4.59 -9.11
N LEU A 100 -11.13 4.53 -9.05
CA LEU A 100 -10.40 4.15 -7.84
C LEU A 100 -10.47 5.28 -6.81
N VAL A 101 -10.40 6.54 -7.25
CA VAL A 101 -10.57 7.71 -6.38
C VAL A 101 -11.97 7.71 -5.76
N ARG A 102 -13.02 7.52 -6.57
CA ARG A 102 -14.41 7.41 -6.07
C ARG A 102 -14.59 6.24 -5.11
N TYR A 103 -14.00 5.08 -5.43
CA TYR A 103 -14.04 3.92 -4.56
C TYR A 103 -13.41 4.22 -3.19
N LEU A 104 -12.22 4.83 -3.16
CA LEU A 104 -11.56 5.20 -1.91
C LEU A 104 -12.35 6.27 -1.15
N GLN A 105 -12.94 7.23 -1.85
CA GLN A 105 -13.83 8.20 -1.21
C GLN A 105 -14.99 7.49 -0.50
N ALA A 106 -15.66 6.52 -1.16
CA ALA A 106 -16.74 5.75 -0.54
C ALA A 106 -16.29 4.86 0.62
N CYS A 107 -15.01 4.49 0.70
CA CYS A 107 -14.47 3.70 1.82
C CYS A 107 -14.13 4.53 3.06
N TYR A 108 -13.85 5.83 2.91
CA TYR A 108 -13.24 6.65 3.97
C TYR A 108 -13.95 7.98 4.24
N CYS A 109 -14.95 8.33 3.43
CA CYS A 109 -15.74 9.54 3.60
C CYS A 109 -17.21 9.15 3.70
N ASP A 110 -17.81 9.46 4.85
CA ASP A 110 -19.25 9.40 5.08
C ASP A 110 -19.96 10.62 4.46
#